data_AF-A0A2H3DM30-F1
#
_entry.id   AF-A0A2H3DM30-F1
#
_cell.length_a   1.000
_cell.length_b   1.000
_cell.length_c   1.000
_cell.angle_alpha   90.00
_cell.angle_beta   90.00
_cell.angle_gamma   90.00
#
_symmetry.space_group_name_H-M   'P 1'
#
loop_
_entity.id
_entity.type
_entity.pdbx_description
1 polymer ?
#
loop_
_entity_poly.entity_id
_entity_poly.type
_entity_poly.pdbx_seq_one_letter_code
_entity_poly.pdbx_strand_id
1 'polypeptide(L)'
;MSPASPVIPALGSRAVVFRAAKEVTRIFREVRYTFAILGSTACYLYGNGRLPNDVDILMSSHTCDLESMKAFLVAKSPNRFYLVDSKTPGATWKVLWYHDRGIKGKLEKTKVDILKPGVLHLPMIFSEAIVDMQGLPVVPMSILLPHKLQGWKDNMNSPITRLRSKQDDDAGDICSLLRIIFEGMSTQEQENSTYWRRFSLERFDEEFRTETERRVRMFCSKFPEQREMWKKLGW
;
A
#
# COMPACT_ATOMS: atom_id res chain seq x y z
N MET A 1 -2.80 23.96 -7.54
CA MET A 1 -2.11 23.92 -6.24
C MET A 1 -2.03 22.45 -5.85
N SER A 2 -0.85 21.88 -5.69
CA SER A 2 -0.75 20.52 -5.13
C SER A 2 -1.39 20.51 -3.73
N PRO A 3 -2.21 19.52 -3.37
CA PRO A 3 -2.74 19.35 -2.03
C PRO A 3 -1.55 19.32 -1.09
N ALA A 4 -1.70 20.01 0.03
CA ALA A 4 -0.68 19.99 1.07
C ALA A 4 -0.38 18.54 1.43
N SER A 5 0.92 18.19 1.45
CA SER A 5 1.34 16.87 1.90
C SER A 5 0.71 16.58 3.26
N PRO A 6 0.15 15.38 3.45
CA PRO A 6 -0.54 15.02 4.67
C PRO A 6 0.44 15.04 5.85
N VAL A 7 0.00 15.60 6.98
CA VAL A 7 0.83 15.63 8.19
C VAL A 7 0.92 14.22 8.77
N ILE A 8 2.11 13.64 8.83
CA ILE A 8 2.33 12.37 9.53
C ILE A 8 2.09 12.58 11.03
N PRO A 9 1.13 11.86 11.66
CA PRO A 9 0.85 12.02 13.08
C PRO A 9 2.08 11.68 13.93
N ALA A 10 2.48 12.62 14.80
CA ALA A 10 3.52 12.38 15.80
C ALA A 10 2.99 11.62 17.03
N LEU A 11 1.69 11.73 17.29
CA LEU A 11 1.02 11.20 18.48
C LEU A 11 -0.22 10.36 18.12
N GLY A 12 -0.63 9.50 19.04
CA GLY A 12 -1.83 8.67 18.95
C GLY A 12 -1.56 7.29 18.36
N SER A 13 -2.56 6.42 18.46
CA SER A 13 -2.45 4.99 18.15
C SER A 13 -2.04 4.67 16.71
N ARG A 14 -2.12 5.64 15.78
CA ARG A 14 -1.73 5.50 14.38
C ARG A 14 -0.33 6.01 14.07
N ALA A 15 0.26 6.81 14.95
CA ALA A 15 1.62 7.31 14.78
C ALA A 15 2.66 6.16 14.72
N VAL A 16 2.38 5.05 15.42
CA VAL A 16 3.22 3.84 15.40
C VAL A 16 3.36 3.23 14.00
N VAL A 17 2.37 3.40 13.12
CA VAL A 17 2.41 2.91 11.73
C VAL A 17 3.53 3.61 10.97
N PHE A 18 3.60 4.94 11.08
CA PHE A 18 4.64 5.72 10.41
C PHE A 18 6.01 5.56 11.05
N ARG A 19 6.09 5.31 12.36
CA ARG A 19 7.36 4.95 13.02
C ARG A 19 7.87 3.59 12.55
N ALA A 20 6.98 2.61 12.38
CA ALA A 20 7.32 1.32 11.78
C ALA A 20 7.81 1.50 10.33
N ALA A 21 7.09 2.26 9.51
CA ALA A 21 7.46 2.54 8.12
C ALA A 21 8.84 3.22 8.01
N LYS A 22 9.12 4.21 8.86
CA LYS A 22 10.43 4.88 8.94
C LYS A 22 11.54 3.91 9.37
N GLU A 23 11.30 3.06 10.36
CA GLU A 23 12.31 2.12 10.85
C GLU A 23 12.61 1.03 9.82
N VAL A 24 11.58 0.45 9.18
CA VAL A 24 11.77 -0.48 8.06
C VAL A 24 12.56 0.19 6.94
N THR A 25 12.19 1.43 6.60
CA THR A 25 12.85 2.18 5.53
C THR A 25 14.33 2.42 5.83
N ARG A 26 14.66 2.81 7.07
CA ARG A 26 16.04 2.96 7.52
C ARG A 26 16.83 1.65 7.35
N ILE A 27 16.32 0.56 7.92
CA ILE A 27 17.01 -0.74 7.91
C ILE A 27 17.20 -1.28 6.49
N PHE A 28 16.17 -1.21 5.64
CA PHE A 28 16.25 -1.72 4.27
C PHE A 28 17.15 -0.85 3.38
N ARG A 29 17.16 0.48 3.56
CA ARG A 29 18.09 1.37 2.84
C ARG A 29 19.55 1.10 3.24
N GLU A 30 19.84 0.80 4.51
CA GLU A 30 21.19 0.46 4.99
C GLU A 30 21.80 -0.75 4.27
N VAL A 31 20.97 -1.73 3.91
CA VAL A 31 21.39 -2.92 3.15
C VAL A 31 20.99 -2.88 1.67
N ARG A 32 20.63 -1.70 1.16
CA ARG A 32 20.32 -1.43 -0.26
C ARG A 32 19.23 -2.32 -0.85
N TYR A 33 18.23 -2.71 -0.05
CA TYR A 33 17.03 -3.32 -0.61
C TYR A 33 16.19 -2.27 -1.34
N THR A 34 15.71 -2.63 -2.53
CA THR A 34 14.70 -1.86 -3.26
C THR A 34 13.31 -2.34 -2.85
N PHE A 35 12.48 -1.43 -2.35
CA PHE A 35 11.13 -1.71 -1.88
C PHE A 35 10.30 -0.42 -1.92
N ALA A 36 8.99 -0.53 -1.82
CA ALA A 36 8.12 0.61 -1.64
C ALA A 36 6.91 0.26 -0.76
N ILE A 37 6.36 1.27 -0.10
CA ILE A 37 5.15 1.19 0.71
C ILE A 37 3.94 1.13 -0.23
N LEU A 38 2.99 0.23 0.04
CA LEU A 38 1.68 0.21 -0.61
C LEU A 38 0.53 0.38 0.39
N GLY A 39 -0.70 0.15 -0.09
CA GLY A 39 -1.85 -0.07 0.76
C GLY A 39 -2.35 1.19 1.42
N SER A 40 -2.90 1.06 2.62
CA SER A 40 -3.51 2.22 3.30
C SER A 40 -2.48 3.29 3.69
N THR A 41 -1.24 2.88 4.00
CA THR A 41 -0.16 3.84 4.32
C THR A 41 0.22 4.66 3.09
N ALA A 42 0.33 4.03 1.92
CA ALA A 42 0.56 4.74 0.66
C ALA A 42 -0.60 5.71 0.34
N CYS A 43 -1.85 5.26 0.46
CA CYS A 43 -3.01 6.12 0.28
C CYS A 43 -2.94 7.37 1.17
N TYR A 44 -2.63 7.19 2.45
CA TYR A 44 -2.50 8.31 3.37
C TYR A 44 -1.41 9.26 2.90
N LEU A 45 -0.21 8.77 2.56
CA LEU A 45 0.93 9.60 2.11
C LEU A 45 0.63 10.42 0.85
N TYR A 46 -0.23 9.92 -0.04
CA TYR A 46 -0.71 10.68 -1.20
C TYR A 46 -1.76 11.75 -0.87
N GLY A 47 -2.26 11.81 0.37
CA GLY A 47 -3.22 12.83 0.81
C GLY A 47 -4.61 12.30 1.12
N ASN A 48 -4.81 10.97 1.19
CA ASN A 48 -6.06 10.42 1.70
C ASN A 48 -6.19 10.72 3.21
N GLY A 49 -7.35 11.19 3.65
CA GLY A 49 -7.59 11.56 5.06
C GLY A 49 -7.67 10.37 6.02
N ARG A 50 -7.86 9.14 5.51
CA ARG A 50 -8.01 7.94 6.34
C ARG A 50 -6.67 7.43 6.85
N LEU A 51 -6.52 7.33 8.17
CA LEU A 51 -5.29 6.82 8.79
C LEU A 51 -5.10 5.30 8.59
N PRO A 52 -3.88 4.83 8.30
CA PRO A 52 -3.59 3.43 8.10
C PRO A 52 -3.63 2.61 9.40
N ASN A 53 -3.84 1.30 9.28
CA ASN A 53 -3.81 0.36 10.41
C ASN A 53 -2.48 -0.40 10.54
N ASP A 54 -1.79 -0.54 9.42
CA ASP A 54 -0.68 -1.44 9.16
C ASP A 54 0.23 -0.81 8.09
N VAL A 55 1.46 -1.32 8.02
CA VAL A 55 2.41 -0.96 6.97
C VAL A 55 2.50 -2.12 5.99
N ASP A 56 2.15 -1.90 4.74
CA ASP A 56 2.36 -2.86 3.67
C ASP A 56 3.62 -2.46 2.87
N ILE A 57 4.57 -3.39 2.73
CA ILE A 57 5.84 -3.20 2.03
C ILE A 57 5.90 -4.16 0.83
N LEU A 58 6.00 -3.62 -0.37
CA LEU A 58 6.28 -4.39 -1.57
C LEU A 58 7.78 -4.41 -1.84
N MET A 59 8.38 -5.60 -1.89
CA MET A 59 9.77 -5.79 -2.28
C MET A 59 9.93 -5.77 -3.79
N SER A 60 11.04 -5.22 -4.28
CA SER A 60 11.43 -5.31 -5.70
C SER A 60 12.27 -6.56 -5.95
N SER A 61 11.71 -7.74 -5.69
CA SER A 61 12.37 -9.02 -6.00
C SER A 61 11.39 -10.19 -5.94
N HIS A 62 11.35 -11.01 -7.00
CA HIS A 62 10.57 -12.26 -7.02
C HIS A 62 11.17 -13.37 -6.14
N THR A 63 12.47 -13.31 -5.90
CA THR A 63 13.24 -14.36 -5.20
C THR A 63 13.46 -14.05 -3.73
N CYS A 64 12.89 -12.95 -3.20
CA CYS A 64 13.02 -12.65 -1.78
C CYS A 64 12.29 -13.70 -0.91
N ASP A 65 12.99 -14.15 0.13
CA ASP A 65 12.42 -15.01 1.15
C ASP A 65 11.81 -14.16 2.27
N LEU A 66 10.47 -14.12 2.31
CA LEU A 66 9.74 -13.22 3.19
C LEU A 66 10.01 -13.51 4.68
N GLU A 67 10.15 -14.78 5.07
CA GLU A 67 10.42 -15.13 6.48
C GLU A 67 11.83 -14.70 6.90
N SER A 68 12.82 -14.86 6.03
CA SER A 68 14.19 -14.39 6.24
C SER A 68 14.25 -12.86 6.34
N MET A 69 13.48 -12.14 5.52
CA MET A 69 13.40 -10.67 5.62
C MET A 69 12.76 -10.20 6.93
N LYS A 70 11.70 -10.88 7.38
CA LYS A 70 11.08 -10.61 8.68
C LYS A 70 12.07 -10.90 9.83
N ALA A 71 12.76 -12.03 9.77
CA ALA A 71 13.79 -12.39 10.74
C ALA A 71 14.96 -11.39 10.76
N PHE A 72 15.35 -10.89 9.59
CA PHE A 72 16.37 -9.85 9.45
C PHE A 72 15.96 -8.54 10.15
N LEU A 73 14.71 -8.08 9.99
CA LEU A 73 14.20 -6.90 10.70
C LEU A 73 14.21 -7.10 12.22
N VAL A 74 13.82 -8.29 12.71
CA VAL A 74 13.93 -8.64 14.13
C VAL A 74 15.37 -8.63 14.61
N ALA A 75 16.29 -9.22 13.86
CA ALA A 75 17.71 -9.24 14.22
C ALA A 75 18.33 -7.83 14.26
N LYS A 76 17.89 -6.93 13.37
CA LYS A 76 18.40 -5.55 13.30
C LYS A 76 17.80 -4.61 14.34
N SER A 77 16.57 -4.85 14.80
CA SER A 77 15.91 -4.03 15.82
C SER A 77 15.06 -4.91 16.75
N PRO A 78 15.69 -5.78 17.57
CA PRO A 78 14.98 -6.80 18.37
C PRO A 78 14.11 -6.21 19.48
N ASN A 79 14.39 -4.96 19.88
CA ASN A 79 13.59 -4.23 20.86
C ASN A 79 12.35 -3.55 20.24
N ARG A 80 12.15 -3.68 18.93
CA ARG A 80 11.06 -3.02 18.18
C ARG A 80 10.29 -4.00 17.31
N PHE A 81 10.94 -4.98 16.72
CA PHE A 81 10.30 -5.99 15.88
C PHE A 81 10.24 -7.35 16.56
N TYR A 82 9.14 -8.05 16.35
CA TYR A 82 8.96 -9.43 16.82
C TYR A 82 8.01 -10.19 15.89
N LEU A 83 8.11 -11.53 15.95
CA LEU A 83 7.29 -12.43 15.15
C LEU A 83 6.23 -13.09 16.02
N VAL A 84 5.03 -13.24 15.47
CA VAL A 84 3.91 -13.94 16.09
C VAL A 84 3.39 -14.98 15.11
N ASP A 85 3.06 -16.18 15.57
CA ASP A 85 2.50 -17.21 14.69
C ASP A 85 1.19 -16.75 14.04
N SER A 86 0.99 -17.18 12.79
CA SER A 86 -0.27 -16.91 12.09
C SER A 86 -1.43 -17.59 12.80
N LYS A 87 -2.58 -16.89 12.82
CA LYS A 87 -3.84 -17.45 13.33
C LYS A 87 -4.56 -18.31 12.29
N THR A 88 -4.07 -18.34 11.06
CA THR A 88 -4.66 -19.15 9.99
C THR A 88 -4.35 -20.63 10.25
N PRO A 89 -5.35 -21.51 10.33
CA PRO A 89 -5.12 -22.94 10.53
C PRO A 89 -4.18 -23.51 9.46
N GLY A 90 -3.13 -24.21 9.89
CA GLY A 90 -2.14 -24.83 9.01
C GLY A 90 -1.12 -23.87 8.37
N ALA A 91 -1.18 -22.56 8.67
CA ALA A 91 -0.19 -21.62 8.18
C ALA A 91 1.16 -21.80 8.89
N THR A 92 2.23 -21.88 8.11
CA THR A 92 3.61 -22.00 8.61
C THR A 92 4.35 -20.67 8.70
N TRP A 93 3.75 -19.59 8.18
CA TRP A 93 4.34 -18.26 8.15
C TRP A 93 4.09 -17.47 9.44
N LYS A 94 5.00 -16.55 9.77
CA LYS A 94 4.88 -15.66 10.94
C LYS A 94 4.44 -14.25 10.55
N VAL A 95 3.66 -13.62 11.42
CA VAL A 95 3.24 -12.22 11.33
C VAL A 95 4.32 -11.35 11.95
N LEU A 96 4.83 -10.38 11.19
CA LEU A 96 5.78 -9.39 11.72
C LEU A 96 5.02 -8.24 12.39
N TRP A 97 5.42 -7.92 13.62
CA TRP A 97 4.89 -6.80 14.38
C TRP A 97 6.00 -5.82 14.73
N TYR A 98 5.67 -4.54 14.69
CA TYR A 98 6.46 -3.46 15.25
C TYR A 98 5.79 -2.95 16.52
N HIS A 99 6.58 -2.59 17.52
CA HIS A 99 6.12 -1.87 18.69
C HIS A 99 7.07 -0.75 19.08
N ASP A 100 6.51 0.26 19.73
CA ASP A 100 7.23 1.38 20.28
C ASP A 100 6.45 1.94 21.47
N ARG A 101 7.15 2.42 22.51
CA ARG A 101 6.53 3.03 23.68
C ARG A 101 6.02 4.45 23.42
N GLY A 102 6.30 5.00 22.23
CA GLY A 102 5.83 6.32 21.82
C GLY A 102 6.24 7.42 22.81
N ILE A 103 5.64 8.61 22.66
CA ILE A 103 6.00 9.78 23.50
C ILE A 103 5.38 9.69 24.91
N LYS A 104 4.25 9.00 25.06
CA LYS A 104 3.53 8.87 26.36
C LYS A 104 3.90 7.60 27.15
N GLY A 105 4.92 6.86 26.73
CA GLY A 105 5.35 5.60 27.36
C GLY A 105 4.41 4.41 27.17
N LYS A 106 3.22 4.60 26.57
CA LYS A 106 2.27 3.53 26.26
C LYS A 106 2.78 2.71 25.09
N LEU A 107 2.86 1.39 25.28
CA LEU A 107 3.22 0.46 24.20
C LEU A 107 2.16 0.49 23.09
N GLU A 108 2.55 1.02 21.94
CA GLU A 108 1.79 0.98 20.69
C GLU A 108 2.39 -0.09 19.79
N LYS A 109 1.54 -0.73 18.97
CA LYS A 109 2.00 -1.76 18.03
C LYS A 109 1.23 -1.70 16.72
N THR A 110 1.89 -2.14 15.66
CA THR A 110 1.33 -2.25 14.32
C THR A 110 1.86 -3.51 13.64
N LYS A 111 1.08 -4.04 12.71
CA LYS A 111 1.59 -5.05 11.78
C LYS A 111 2.44 -4.40 10.71
N VAL A 112 3.41 -5.17 10.22
CA VAL A 112 4.21 -4.85 9.04
C VAL A 112 4.12 -6.05 8.12
N ASP A 113 3.40 -5.90 7.02
CA ASP A 113 3.22 -6.94 6.02
C ASP A 113 4.25 -6.74 4.90
N ILE A 114 5.11 -7.74 4.69
CA ILE A 114 6.12 -7.74 3.61
C ILE A 114 5.59 -8.64 2.50
N LEU A 115 5.46 -8.07 1.32
CA LEU A 115 4.90 -8.67 0.13
C LEU A 115 5.97 -8.74 -0.97
N LYS A 116 5.80 -9.71 -1.87
CA LYS A 116 6.67 -9.88 -3.03
C LYS A 116 5.86 -9.88 -4.33
N PRO A 117 6.48 -9.54 -5.47
CA PRO A 117 5.83 -9.57 -6.76
C PRO A 117 5.35 -10.99 -7.12
N GLY A 118 4.23 -11.07 -7.84
CA GLY A 118 3.54 -12.31 -8.21
C GLY A 118 2.60 -12.87 -7.13
N VAL A 119 2.67 -12.37 -5.90
CA VAL A 119 1.68 -12.68 -4.85
C VAL A 119 0.62 -11.60 -4.86
N LEU A 120 -0.67 -11.97 -4.83
CA LEU A 120 -1.79 -11.03 -4.97
C LEU A 120 -1.70 -10.18 -6.25
N HIS A 121 -1.18 -10.74 -7.33
CA HIS A 121 -0.91 -10.05 -8.60
C HIS A 121 0.00 -8.82 -8.47
N LEU A 122 0.77 -8.69 -7.39
CA LEU A 122 1.62 -7.52 -7.21
C LEU A 122 2.72 -7.48 -8.28
N PRO A 123 2.96 -6.31 -8.90
CA PRO A 123 3.95 -6.17 -9.94
C PRO A 123 5.36 -6.07 -9.33
N MET A 124 6.39 -6.31 -10.14
CA MET A 124 7.73 -5.89 -9.77
C MET A 124 7.85 -4.37 -9.93
N ILE A 125 8.35 -3.70 -8.90
CA ILE A 125 8.49 -2.24 -8.87
C ILE A 125 9.95 -1.83 -9.03
N PHE A 126 10.30 -1.22 -10.16
CA PHE A 126 11.66 -0.73 -10.38
C PHE A 126 11.90 0.61 -9.69
N SER A 127 13.16 0.89 -9.35
CA SER A 127 13.59 2.08 -8.61
C SER A 127 13.09 3.39 -9.20
N GLU A 128 13.01 3.47 -10.52
CA GLU A 128 12.64 4.67 -11.29
C GLU A 128 11.15 5.01 -11.12
N ALA A 129 10.33 4.00 -10.81
CA ALA A 129 8.90 4.16 -10.60
C ALA A 129 8.54 4.47 -9.14
N ILE A 130 9.48 4.31 -8.20
CA ILE A 130 9.26 4.55 -6.78
C ILE A 130 9.23 6.05 -6.53
N VAL A 131 8.19 6.50 -5.83
CA VAL A 131 7.99 7.91 -5.50
C VAL A 131 8.40 8.13 -4.04
N ASP A 132 9.30 9.07 -3.79
CA ASP A 132 9.65 9.43 -2.41
C ASP A 132 8.64 10.44 -1.86
N MET A 133 7.94 10.04 -0.80
CA MET A 133 6.97 10.84 -0.09
C MET A 133 7.41 11.03 1.34
N GLN A 134 7.87 12.24 1.67
CA GLN A 134 8.32 12.61 3.02
C GLN A 134 9.43 11.67 3.55
N GLY A 135 10.35 11.24 2.68
CA GLY A 135 11.46 10.36 3.01
C GLY A 135 11.10 8.87 3.01
N LEU A 136 9.88 8.50 2.61
CA LEU A 136 9.42 7.12 2.51
C LEU A 136 9.24 6.73 1.02
N PRO A 137 9.75 5.56 0.58
CA PRO A 137 9.51 5.08 -0.77
C PRO A 137 8.08 4.55 -0.90
N VAL A 138 7.31 5.02 -1.88
CA VAL A 138 5.91 4.67 -2.08
C VAL A 138 5.71 4.16 -3.51
N VAL A 139 4.84 3.15 -3.67
CA VAL A 139 4.45 2.67 -5.01
C VAL A 139 3.72 3.80 -5.74
N PRO A 140 3.92 3.96 -7.06
CA PRO A 140 3.25 5.02 -7.80
C PRO A 140 1.74 4.84 -7.77
N MET A 141 0.97 5.94 -7.84
CA MET A 141 -0.50 5.87 -7.75
C MET A 141 -1.11 5.00 -8.87
N SER A 142 -0.45 4.90 -10.02
CA SER A 142 -0.83 4.03 -11.14
C SER A 142 -0.79 2.53 -10.81
N ILE A 143 -0.03 2.12 -9.79
CA ILE A 143 -0.03 0.77 -9.24
C ILE A 143 -0.97 0.66 -8.04
N LEU A 144 -1.00 1.69 -7.19
CA LEU A 144 -1.83 1.70 -5.98
C LEU A 144 -3.33 1.64 -6.29
N LEU A 145 -3.80 2.42 -7.26
CA LEU A 145 -5.23 2.54 -7.59
C LEU A 145 -5.84 1.21 -8.10
N PRO A 146 -5.26 0.52 -9.11
CA PRO A 146 -5.75 -0.80 -9.52
C PRO A 146 -5.69 -1.84 -8.40
N HIS A 147 -4.64 -1.81 -7.56
CA HIS A 147 -4.52 -2.76 -6.46
C HIS A 147 -5.60 -2.52 -5.39
N LYS A 148 -5.97 -1.25 -5.13
CA LYS A 148 -7.12 -0.92 -4.28
C LYS A 148 -8.44 -1.38 -4.88
N LEU A 149 -8.59 -1.25 -6.19
CA LEU A 149 -9.74 -1.74 -6.92
C LEU A 149 -9.88 -3.28 -6.86
N GLN A 150 -8.77 -4.02 -6.90
CA GLN A 150 -8.77 -5.45 -6.60
C GLN A 150 -9.25 -5.69 -5.16
N GLY A 151 -8.62 -5.06 -4.17
CA GLY A 151 -8.95 -5.25 -2.75
C GLY A 151 -10.44 -4.99 -2.45
N TRP A 152 -11.01 -3.95 -3.05
CA TRP A 152 -12.43 -3.65 -2.98
C TRP A 152 -13.31 -4.80 -3.48
N LYS A 153 -12.98 -5.36 -4.64
CA LYS A 153 -13.74 -6.49 -5.22
C LYS A 153 -13.56 -7.76 -4.39
N ASP A 154 -12.34 -8.08 -3.99
CA ASP A 154 -12.04 -9.26 -3.18
C ASP A 154 -12.76 -9.20 -1.82
N ASN A 155 -12.77 -8.03 -1.17
CA ASN A 155 -13.49 -7.80 0.08
C ASN A 155 -15.01 -7.89 -0.12
N MET A 156 -15.57 -7.31 -1.19
CA MET A 156 -17.00 -7.43 -1.53
C MET A 156 -17.44 -8.89 -1.68
N ASN A 157 -16.61 -9.73 -2.30
CA ASN A 157 -16.89 -11.14 -2.53
C ASN A 157 -16.58 -12.04 -1.32
N SER A 158 -15.96 -11.50 -0.26
CA SER A 158 -15.45 -12.34 0.83
C SER A 158 -16.59 -12.99 1.62
N PRO A 159 -16.51 -14.29 1.98
CA PRO A 159 -17.47 -14.88 2.91
C PRO A 159 -17.28 -14.37 4.35
N ILE A 160 -16.11 -13.78 4.65
CA ILE A 160 -15.76 -13.32 6.00
C ILE A 160 -16.32 -11.92 6.22
N THR A 161 -17.25 -11.77 7.16
CA THR A 161 -17.92 -10.48 7.47
C THR A 161 -16.95 -9.33 7.75
N ARG A 162 -15.87 -9.60 8.50
CA ARG A 162 -14.83 -8.61 8.81
C ARG A 162 -14.05 -8.14 7.57
N LEU A 163 -13.95 -8.97 6.52
CA LEU A 163 -13.31 -8.56 5.26
C LEU A 163 -14.31 -7.80 4.39
N ARG A 164 -15.57 -8.24 4.32
CA ARG A 164 -16.64 -7.50 3.63
C ARG A 164 -16.80 -6.08 4.14
N SER A 165 -16.71 -5.86 5.45
CA SER A 165 -16.79 -4.51 6.02
C SER A 165 -15.66 -3.57 5.57
N LYS A 166 -14.56 -4.10 5.02
CA LYS A 166 -13.46 -3.28 4.45
C LYS A 166 -13.76 -2.76 3.05
N GLN A 167 -14.80 -3.25 2.37
CA GLN A 167 -15.12 -2.78 1.01
C GLN A 167 -15.43 -1.27 1.00
N ASP A 168 -16.05 -0.74 2.07
CA ASP A 168 -16.40 0.68 2.14
C ASP A 168 -15.15 1.55 2.32
N ASP A 169 -14.20 1.08 3.14
CA ASP A 169 -12.87 1.71 3.28
C ASP A 169 -12.12 1.71 1.94
N ASP A 170 -12.14 0.60 1.21
CA ASP A 170 -11.47 0.50 -0.10
C ASP A 170 -12.14 1.39 -1.15
N ALA A 171 -13.48 1.47 -1.16
CA ALA A 171 -14.21 2.38 -2.05
C ALA A 171 -13.87 3.84 -1.74
N GLY A 172 -13.83 4.22 -0.46
CA GLY A 172 -13.40 5.54 -0.02
C GLY A 172 -11.96 5.86 -0.44
N ASP A 173 -11.05 4.90 -0.32
CA ASP A 173 -9.67 5.05 -0.78
C ASP A 173 -9.60 5.27 -2.30
N ILE A 174 -10.34 4.49 -3.09
CA ILE A 174 -10.39 4.63 -4.56
C ILE A 174 -10.90 6.02 -4.95
N CYS A 175 -12.03 6.46 -4.38
CA CYS A 175 -12.58 7.79 -4.64
C CYS A 175 -11.60 8.90 -4.25
N SER A 176 -10.94 8.78 -3.10
CA SER A 176 -9.94 9.76 -2.68
C SER A 176 -8.72 9.80 -3.60
N LEU A 177 -8.21 8.63 -4.03
CA LEU A 177 -7.07 8.55 -4.94
C LEU A 177 -7.40 9.18 -6.30
N LEU A 178 -8.58 8.87 -6.87
CA LEU A 178 -9.03 9.50 -8.13
C LEU A 178 -9.05 11.02 -8.02
N ARG A 179 -9.58 11.55 -6.91
CA ARG A 179 -9.57 12.99 -6.67
C ARG A 179 -8.16 13.56 -6.58
N ILE A 180 -7.26 12.93 -5.82
CA ILE A 180 -5.86 13.34 -5.67
C ILE A 180 -5.13 13.36 -7.02
N ILE A 181 -5.38 12.36 -7.86
CA ILE A 181 -4.81 12.26 -9.21
C ILE A 181 -5.17 13.49 -10.05
N PHE A 182 -6.42 13.97 -10.01
CA PHE A 182 -6.84 15.10 -10.84
C PHE A 182 -6.61 16.48 -10.22
N GLU A 183 -6.69 16.59 -8.89
CA GLU A 183 -6.60 17.87 -8.20
C GLU A 183 -5.18 18.17 -7.71
N GLY A 184 -4.30 17.17 -7.68
CA GLY A 184 -3.21 17.22 -6.73
C GLY A 184 -1.95 16.41 -6.97
N MET A 185 -1.77 15.89 -8.17
CA MET A 185 -0.59 15.08 -8.48
C MET A 185 0.71 15.90 -8.38
N SER A 186 1.78 15.29 -7.83
CA SER A 186 3.12 15.87 -7.90
C SER A 186 3.67 15.82 -9.33
N THR A 187 4.64 16.68 -9.67
CA THR A 187 5.25 16.67 -11.01
C THR A 187 5.84 15.30 -11.38
N GLN A 188 6.53 14.64 -10.44
CA GLN A 188 7.10 13.30 -10.66
C GLN A 188 6.02 12.25 -10.98
N GLU A 189 4.89 12.29 -10.27
CA GLU A 189 3.77 11.41 -10.59
C GLU A 189 3.19 11.73 -11.96
N GLN A 190 3.03 13.02 -12.33
CA GLN A 190 2.50 13.42 -13.65
C GLN A 190 3.36 12.91 -14.80
N GLU A 191 4.68 13.01 -14.67
CA GLU A 191 5.65 12.52 -15.66
C GLU A 191 5.51 10.99 -15.84
N ASN A 192 5.46 10.23 -14.74
CA ASN A 192 5.25 8.78 -14.74
C ASN A 192 3.85 8.36 -15.24
N SER A 193 2.92 9.31 -15.35
CA SER A 193 1.48 9.09 -15.52
C SER A 193 0.92 9.52 -16.87
N THR A 194 1.77 10.03 -17.76
CA THR A 194 1.37 10.51 -19.10
C THR A 194 0.58 9.43 -19.89
N TYR A 195 0.84 8.15 -19.63
CA TYR A 195 0.05 7.02 -20.15
C TYR A 195 -0.42 6.08 -19.03
N TRP A 196 -1.19 6.60 -18.07
CA TRP A 196 -1.64 5.90 -16.85
C TRP A 196 -2.02 4.43 -17.04
N ARG A 197 -3.02 4.16 -17.90
CA ARG A 197 -3.49 2.80 -18.17
C ARG A 197 -2.39 1.91 -18.73
N ARG A 198 -1.58 2.41 -19.66
CA ARG A 198 -0.48 1.64 -20.26
C ARG A 198 0.61 1.33 -19.23
N PHE A 199 1.10 2.36 -18.54
CA PHE A 199 2.14 2.23 -17.52
C PHE A 199 1.73 1.27 -16.41
N SER A 200 0.48 1.37 -15.95
CA SER A 200 -0.10 0.51 -14.94
C SER A 200 -0.17 -0.93 -15.44
N LEU A 201 -0.87 -1.18 -16.55
CA LEU A 201 -1.16 -2.52 -17.03
C LEU A 201 0.10 -3.28 -17.49
N GLU A 202 1.10 -2.62 -18.05
CA GLU A 202 2.35 -3.28 -18.47
C GLU A 202 3.14 -3.91 -17.32
N ARG A 203 2.87 -3.51 -16.07
CA ARG A 203 3.56 -4.02 -14.87
C ARG A 203 2.85 -5.20 -14.21
N PHE A 204 1.55 -5.35 -14.47
CA PHE A 204 0.73 -6.44 -13.92
C PHE A 204 0.67 -7.64 -14.86
N ASP A 205 0.38 -8.82 -14.29
CA ASP A 205 0.12 -10.03 -15.08
C ASP A 205 -1.16 -9.94 -15.92
N GLU A 206 -1.27 -10.77 -16.96
CA GLU A 206 -2.37 -10.73 -17.93
C GLU A 206 -3.76 -10.91 -17.30
N GLU A 207 -3.86 -11.77 -16.29
CA GLU A 207 -5.10 -12.01 -15.54
C GLU A 207 -5.55 -10.73 -14.83
N PHE A 208 -4.65 -10.08 -14.10
CA PHE A 208 -4.93 -8.83 -13.41
C PHE A 208 -5.31 -7.72 -14.40
N ARG A 209 -4.61 -7.62 -15.54
CA ARG A 209 -4.93 -6.61 -16.57
C ARG A 209 -6.37 -6.77 -17.08
N THR A 210 -6.75 -8.00 -17.42
CA THR A 210 -8.08 -8.33 -17.94
C THR A 210 -9.16 -8.07 -16.89
N GLU A 211 -8.90 -8.46 -15.63
CA GLU A 211 -9.88 -8.30 -14.56
C GLU A 211 -10.02 -6.85 -14.11
N THR A 212 -8.97 -6.03 -14.25
CA THR A 212 -9.03 -4.60 -13.91
C THR A 212 -10.11 -3.88 -14.71
N GLU A 213 -10.26 -4.16 -16.01
CA GLU A 213 -11.34 -3.55 -16.82
C GLU A 213 -12.73 -3.89 -16.28
N ARG A 214 -12.95 -5.16 -15.92
CA ARG A 214 -14.22 -5.60 -15.34
C ARG A 214 -14.48 -4.93 -14.00
N ARG A 215 -13.46 -4.84 -13.15
CA ARG A 215 -13.55 -4.15 -11.86
C ARG A 215 -13.86 -2.67 -12.03
N VAL A 216 -13.26 -1.98 -13.01
CA VAL A 216 -13.54 -0.55 -13.30
C VAL A 216 -14.99 -0.38 -13.73
N ARG A 217 -15.49 -1.19 -14.67
CA ARG A 217 -16.90 -1.14 -15.12
C ARG A 217 -17.87 -1.34 -13.95
N MET A 218 -17.61 -2.32 -13.10
CA MET A 218 -18.43 -2.60 -11.93
C MET A 218 -18.34 -1.48 -10.88
N PHE A 219 -17.16 -0.91 -10.64
CA PHE A 219 -16.99 0.24 -9.75
C PHE A 219 -17.78 1.45 -10.26
N CYS A 220 -17.65 1.77 -11.54
CA CYS A 220 -18.42 2.82 -12.22
C CYS A 220 -19.94 2.58 -12.23
N SER A 221 -20.37 1.32 -12.18
CA SER A 221 -21.80 0.98 -12.03
C SER A 221 -22.31 1.30 -10.63
N LYS A 222 -21.50 1.06 -9.59
CA LYS A 222 -21.83 1.35 -8.19
C LYS A 222 -21.61 2.81 -7.78
N PHE A 223 -20.65 3.49 -8.39
CA PHE A 223 -20.26 4.89 -8.13
C PHE A 223 -20.27 5.69 -9.45
N PRO A 224 -21.45 6.01 -10.01
CA PRO A 224 -21.56 6.67 -11.31
C PRO A 224 -20.85 8.01 -11.41
N GLU A 225 -20.74 8.74 -10.30
CA GLU A 225 -20.08 10.03 -10.19
C GLU A 225 -18.57 9.96 -10.47
N GLN A 226 -17.95 8.80 -10.33
CA GLN A 226 -16.52 8.60 -10.57
C GLN A 226 -16.19 8.26 -12.03
N ARG A 227 -17.20 8.03 -12.89
CA ARG A 227 -17.02 7.56 -14.28
C ARG A 227 -16.11 8.46 -15.11
N GLU A 228 -16.31 9.77 -15.02
CA GLU A 228 -15.56 10.72 -15.84
C GLU A 228 -14.07 10.76 -15.45
N MET A 229 -13.74 10.53 -14.18
CA MET A 229 -12.36 10.42 -13.73
C MET A 229 -11.70 9.15 -14.28
N TRP A 230 -12.38 7.99 -14.23
CA TRP A 230 -11.86 6.74 -14.81
C TRP A 230 -11.65 6.83 -16.33
N LYS A 231 -12.60 7.45 -17.07
CA LYS A 231 -12.46 7.68 -18.51
C LYS A 231 -11.23 8.53 -18.84
N LYS A 232 -10.98 9.60 -18.07
CA LYS A 232 -9.78 10.44 -18.25
C LYS A 232 -8.47 9.69 -18.00
N LEU A 233 -8.49 8.62 -17.19
CA LEU A 233 -7.35 7.72 -17.00
C LEU A 233 -7.23 6.66 -18.12
N GLY A 234 -8.16 6.65 -19.07
CA GLY A 234 -8.16 5.78 -20.25
C GLY A 234 -8.93 4.46 -20.11
N TRP A 235 -9.86 4.37 -19.15
CA TRP A 235 -10.68 3.17 -18.89
C TRP A 235 -12.11 3.27 -19.42
#